data_AF-A0A357XUE4-F1
#
_entry.id   AF-A0A357XUE4-F1
#
_cell.length_a   1.000
_cell.length_b   1.000
_cell.length_c   1.000
_cell.angle_alpha   90.00
_cell.angle_beta   90.00
_cell.angle_gamma   90.00
#
_symmetry.space_group_name_H-M   'P 1'
#
loop_
_entity.id
_entity.type
_entity.pdbx_description
1 polymer ?
#
loop_
_entity_poly.entity_id
_entity_poly.type
_entity_poly.pdbx_seq_one_letter_code
_entity_poly.pdbx_strand_id
1 'polypeptide(L)'
;MARKYILTRQKKTLDDNVTLYRIMAVVDFGTVKEGTVGGFVQSTENLSQYGLCWIADDADVYGYAAVSGNAVVMHDAVVTGETPASERDLLLRRFKNEKVSANLFGDTFRPLKYLVNVNVLTTGFDAPNVDCIVLLRPTASPGLYYQMIGRGFRVHESKKETL
;
A
#
# COMPACT_ATOMS: atom_id res chain seq x y z
N MET A 1 -21.10 -19.48 -4.54
CA MET A 1 -20.08 -18.60 -5.17
C MET A 1 -18.71 -19.05 -4.68
N ALA A 2 -17.76 -19.26 -5.60
CA ALA A 2 -16.39 -19.66 -5.24
C ALA A 2 -15.65 -18.48 -4.57
N ARG A 3 -14.89 -18.76 -3.52
CA ARG A 3 -14.01 -17.76 -2.88
C ARG A 3 -12.71 -17.70 -3.66
N LYS A 4 -12.13 -16.51 -3.81
CA LYS A 4 -10.82 -16.29 -4.45
C LYS A 4 -9.67 -16.59 -3.49
N TYR A 5 -9.83 -16.19 -2.23
CA TYR A 5 -8.84 -16.40 -1.18
C TYR A 5 -9.50 -16.57 0.20
N ILE A 6 -8.75 -17.10 1.16
CA ILE A 6 -9.18 -17.24 2.56
C ILE A 6 -8.22 -16.54 3.51
N LEU A 7 -8.74 -16.17 4.69
CA LEU A 7 -7.93 -15.75 5.83
C LEU A 7 -7.42 -17.00 6.54
N THR A 8 -6.11 -17.10 6.70
CA THR A 8 -5.48 -18.24 7.36
C THR A 8 -5.48 -18.08 8.89
N ARG A 9 -4.95 -19.09 9.59
CA ARG A 9 -4.75 -19.05 11.04
C ARG A 9 -3.55 -18.19 11.47
N GLN A 10 -2.67 -17.83 10.53
CA GLN A 10 -1.52 -16.98 10.83
C GLN A 10 -2.00 -15.53 11.02
N LYS A 11 -1.67 -14.95 12.16
CA LYS A 11 -2.09 -13.61 12.55
C LYS A 11 -0.91 -12.75 12.92
N LYS A 12 -1.07 -11.45 12.74
CA LYS A 12 -0.13 -10.40 13.17
C LYS A 12 -0.93 -9.34 13.93
N THR A 13 -0.46 -8.96 15.10
CA THR A 13 -1.08 -7.87 15.88
C THR A 13 -0.21 -6.64 15.76
N LEU A 14 -0.83 -5.50 15.44
CA LEU A 14 -0.19 -4.19 15.40
C LEU A 14 -0.33 -3.48 16.75
N ASP A 15 0.50 -2.45 16.97
CA ASP A 15 0.58 -1.70 18.24
C ASP A 15 -0.76 -1.11 18.70
N ASP A 16 -1.68 -0.81 17.77
CA ASP A 16 -3.03 -0.30 18.05
C ASP A 16 -4.08 -1.40 18.29
N ASN A 17 -3.67 -2.60 18.71
CA ASN A 17 -4.55 -3.77 18.92
C ASN A 17 -5.29 -4.27 17.65
N VAL A 18 -4.87 -3.81 16.47
CA VAL A 18 -5.42 -4.27 15.20
C VAL A 18 -4.85 -5.65 14.89
N THR A 19 -5.73 -6.64 14.70
CA THR A 19 -5.35 -8.00 14.32
C THR A 19 -5.49 -8.19 12.81
N LEU A 20 -4.41 -8.58 12.16
CA LEU A 20 -4.37 -8.93 10.75
C LEU A 20 -4.24 -10.44 10.56
N TYR A 21 -4.80 -10.92 9.46
CA TYR A 21 -4.82 -12.31 9.05
C TYR A 21 -4.10 -12.48 7.71
N ARG A 22 -3.19 -13.44 7.65
CA ARG A 22 -2.49 -13.76 6.40
C ARG A 22 -3.48 -14.33 5.39
N ILE A 23 -3.44 -13.88 4.14
CA ILE A 23 -4.30 -14.38 3.06
C ILE A 23 -3.66 -15.55 2.31
N MET A 24 -4.49 -16.47 1.81
CA MET A 24 -4.06 -17.56 0.93
C MET A 24 -5.06 -17.75 -0.22
N ALA A 25 -4.57 -17.84 -1.45
CA ALA A 25 -5.36 -18.08 -2.63
C ALA A 25 -5.93 -19.51 -2.61
N VAL A 26 -7.21 -19.65 -2.97
CA VAL A 26 -7.87 -20.97 -3.04
C VAL A 26 -8.32 -21.34 -4.45
N VAL A 27 -8.00 -20.50 -5.42
CA VAL A 27 -8.18 -20.74 -6.86
C VAL A 27 -7.06 -20.03 -7.61
N ASP A 28 -6.82 -20.44 -8.85
CA ASP A 28 -5.97 -19.71 -9.79
C ASP A 28 -6.66 -18.44 -10.29
N PHE A 29 -5.94 -17.31 -10.33
CA PHE A 29 -6.40 -16.07 -10.96
C PHE A 29 -5.25 -15.14 -11.34
N GLY A 30 -5.30 -14.57 -12.55
CA GLY A 30 -4.24 -13.68 -13.05
C GLY A 30 -2.88 -14.40 -13.05
N THR A 31 -1.92 -13.88 -12.28
CA THR A 31 -0.60 -14.49 -12.06
C THR A 31 -0.50 -15.32 -10.77
N VAL A 32 -1.56 -15.35 -9.95
CA VAL A 32 -1.58 -16.00 -8.63
C VAL A 32 -2.12 -17.42 -8.76
N LYS A 33 -1.42 -18.38 -8.16
CA LYS A 33 -1.80 -19.80 -8.17
C LYS A 33 -2.50 -20.21 -6.88
N GLU A 34 -3.38 -21.20 -6.96
CA GLU A 34 -3.99 -21.83 -5.79
C GLU A 34 -2.91 -22.25 -4.78
N GLY A 35 -3.17 -21.98 -3.50
CA GLY A 35 -2.22 -22.22 -2.41
C GLY A 35 -1.17 -21.13 -2.21
N THR A 36 -1.10 -20.12 -3.08
CA THR A 36 -0.17 -18.99 -2.89
C THR A 36 -0.55 -18.20 -1.65
N VAL A 37 0.42 -17.98 -0.76
CA VAL A 37 0.28 -17.16 0.43
C VAL A 37 0.63 -15.70 0.08
N GLY A 38 -0.26 -14.77 0.42
CA GLY A 38 -0.12 -13.33 0.16
C GLY A 38 0.19 -12.53 1.42
N GLY A 39 -0.11 -11.24 1.47
CA GLY A 39 0.09 -10.39 2.65
C GLY A 39 -0.94 -10.58 3.75
N PHE A 40 -1.14 -9.54 4.57
CA PHE A 40 -2.03 -9.55 5.72
C PHE A 40 -3.19 -8.57 5.55
N VAL A 41 -4.39 -9.00 5.96
CA VAL A 41 -5.57 -8.15 5.97
C VAL A 41 -6.30 -8.20 7.30
N GLN A 42 -6.90 -7.09 7.73
CA GLN A 42 -7.74 -7.09 8.93
C GLN A 42 -9.04 -7.88 8.71
N SER A 43 -9.66 -7.74 7.54
CA SER A 43 -10.89 -8.44 7.19
C SER A 43 -10.99 -8.69 5.68
N THR A 44 -12.03 -9.41 5.26
CA THR A 44 -12.35 -9.59 3.84
C THR A 44 -12.88 -8.32 3.16
N GLU A 45 -13.14 -7.25 3.90
CA GLU A 45 -13.51 -5.95 3.31
C GLU A 45 -12.27 -5.23 2.73
N ASN A 46 -11.08 -5.56 3.24
CA ASN A 46 -9.83 -4.94 2.82
C ASN A 46 -9.30 -5.45 1.47
N LEU A 47 -9.72 -6.63 1.02
CA LEU A 47 -9.35 -7.19 -0.27
C LEU A 47 -10.58 -7.81 -0.94
N SER A 48 -10.86 -7.44 -2.18
CA SER A 48 -12.03 -7.97 -2.88
C SER A 48 -11.86 -9.44 -3.23
N GLN A 49 -12.91 -10.22 -3.02
CA GLN A 49 -13.03 -11.59 -3.52
C GLN A 49 -13.24 -11.63 -5.05
N TYR A 50 -13.48 -10.49 -5.70
CA TYR A 50 -13.71 -10.36 -7.13
C TYR A 50 -12.53 -9.67 -7.83
N GLY A 51 -12.38 -9.91 -9.13
CA GLY A 51 -11.28 -9.38 -9.92
C GLY A 51 -9.92 -9.97 -9.58
N LEU A 52 -8.86 -9.41 -10.16
CA LEU A 52 -7.50 -9.92 -10.06
C LEU A 52 -6.69 -9.33 -8.90
N CYS A 53 -7.32 -8.53 -8.02
CA CYS A 53 -6.58 -7.87 -6.95
C CYS A 53 -5.92 -8.85 -5.97
N TRP A 54 -4.72 -8.53 -5.52
CA TRP A 54 -3.94 -9.39 -4.64
C TRP A 54 -3.02 -8.57 -3.74
N ILE A 55 -2.77 -9.07 -2.54
CA ILE A 55 -1.76 -8.50 -1.65
C ILE A 55 -0.64 -9.54 -1.60
N ALA A 56 0.53 -9.19 -2.10
CA ALA A 56 1.68 -10.08 -2.15
C ALA A 56 2.62 -9.85 -0.96
N ASP A 57 3.56 -10.79 -0.79
CA ASP A 57 4.63 -10.73 0.20
C ASP A 57 4.10 -10.56 1.63
N ASP A 58 4.68 -9.65 2.41
CA ASP A 58 4.30 -9.36 3.80
C ASP A 58 3.57 -8.02 3.95
N ALA A 59 2.94 -7.51 2.88
CA ALA A 59 2.24 -6.23 2.92
C ALA A 59 1.00 -6.29 3.82
N ASP A 60 0.83 -5.27 4.66
CA ASP A 60 -0.31 -5.13 5.57
C ASP A 60 -1.38 -4.18 4.99
N VAL A 61 -2.65 -4.62 4.97
CA VAL A 61 -3.80 -3.79 4.57
C VAL A 61 -4.90 -3.87 5.62
N TYR A 62 -5.23 -2.74 6.26
CA TYR A 62 -6.17 -2.71 7.37
C TYR A 62 -6.91 -1.37 7.47
N GLY A 63 -7.80 -1.26 8.45
CA GLY A 63 -8.70 -0.12 8.60
C GLY A 63 -9.63 -0.01 7.39
N TYR A 64 -9.79 1.21 6.89
CA TYR A 64 -10.67 1.53 5.75
C TYR A 64 -10.02 1.33 4.37
N ALA A 65 -8.80 0.76 4.31
CA ALA A 65 -8.16 0.46 3.03
C ALA A 65 -8.84 -0.73 2.34
N ALA A 66 -9.31 -0.53 1.10
CA ALA A 66 -9.94 -1.58 0.30
C ALA A 66 -9.23 -1.76 -1.06
N VAL A 67 -8.71 -2.95 -1.32
CA VAL A 67 -8.04 -3.32 -2.57
C VAL A 67 -9.02 -4.08 -3.46
N SER A 68 -9.35 -3.54 -4.63
CA SER A 68 -10.33 -4.13 -5.55
C SER A 68 -9.90 -4.01 -7.02
N GLY A 69 -10.65 -4.64 -7.92
CA GLY A 69 -10.35 -4.64 -9.35
C GLY A 69 -9.10 -5.46 -9.67
N ASN A 70 -8.12 -4.86 -10.33
CA ASN A 70 -6.88 -5.51 -10.77
C ASN A 70 -5.63 -4.99 -10.02
N ALA A 71 -5.82 -4.37 -8.85
CA ALA A 71 -4.73 -3.79 -8.07
C ALA A 71 -3.91 -4.86 -7.33
N VAL A 72 -2.58 -4.81 -7.49
CA VAL A 72 -1.65 -5.65 -6.72
C VAL A 72 -0.91 -4.77 -5.73
N VAL A 73 -1.04 -5.08 -4.43
CA VAL A 73 -0.28 -4.42 -3.35
C VAL A 73 0.92 -5.29 -3.04
N MET A 74 2.13 -4.79 -3.28
CA MET A 74 3.37 -5.48 -2.96
C MET A 74 4.22 -4.53 -2.13
N HIS A 75 4.68 -4.99 -0.95
CA HIS A 75 5.47 -4.21 0.01
C HIS A 75 4.74 -2.97 0.57
N ASP A 76 4.96 -2.71 1.86
CA ASP A 76 4.16 -1.85 2.75
C ASP A 76 3.71 -0.46 2.21
N ALA A 77 2.55 -0.04 2.73
CA ALA A 77 1.97 1.31 2.88
C ALA A 77 0.88 1.78 1.90
N VAL A 78 -0.35 1.80 2.41
CA VAL A 78 -1.52 2.46 1.80
C VAL A 78 -1.96 3.59 2.73
N VAL A 79 -2.08 4.83 2.21
CA VAL A 79 -2.58 6.00 2.95
C VAL A 79 -3.95 6.41 2.41
N THR A 80 -4.94 6.47 3.29
CA THR A 80 -6.33 6.89 2.98
C THR A 80 -6.71 8.14 3.78
N GLY A 81 -7.91 8.69 3.54
CA GLY A 81 -8.32 9.98 4.13
C GLY A 81 -8.69 9.89 5.59
N GLU A 82 -8.95 8.66 6.01
CA GLU A 82 -9.29 8.30 7.37
C GLU A 82 -8.06 7.76 8.13
N THR A 83 -6.89 7.68 7.47
CA THR A 83 -5.64 7.34 8.15
C THR A 83 -5.31 8.42 9.20
N PRO A 84 -5.17 8.05 10.48
CA PRO A 84 -4.79 8.96 11.56
C PRO A 84 -3.55 9.78 11.23
N ALA A 85 -3.50 11.02 11.75
CA ALA A 85 -2.41 11.94 11.41
C ALA A 85 -1.02 11.41 11.83
N SER A 86 -0.93 10.70 12.96
CA SER A 86 0.30 10.08 13.46
C SER A 86 0.78 8.93 12.56
N GLU A 87 -0.13 8.05 12.16
CA GLU A 87 0.16 6.93 11.26
C GLU A 87 0.55 7.43 9.87
N ARG A 88 -0.17 8.42 9.35
CA ARG A 88 0.18 9.07 8.08
C ARG A 88 1.57 9.67 8.15
N ASP A 89 1.91 10.42 9.19
CA ASP A 89 3.25 11.00 9.34
C ASP A 89 4.34 9.90 9.35
N LEU A 90 4.12 8.83 10.11
CA LEU A 90 5.01 7.67 10.14
C LEU A 90 5.24 7.06 8.74
N LEU A 91 4.17 6.81 7.98
CA LEU A 91 4.26 6.25 6.64
C LEU A 91 4.96 7.22 5.67
N LEU A 92 4.67 8.52 5.73
CA LEU A 92 5.34 9.50 4.88
C LEU A 92 6.84 9.59 5.18
N ARG A 93 7.23 9.56 6.45
CA ARG A 93 8.64 9.58 6.87
C ARG A 93 9.38 8.33 6.42
N ARG A 94 8.78 7.15 6.62
CA ARG A 94 9.35 5.88 6.11
C ARG A 94 9.49 5.87 4.58
N PHE A 95 8.57 6.48 3.83
CA PHE A 95 8.65 6.60 2.37
C PHE A 95 9.69 7.61 1.90
N LYS A 96 9.97 8.64 2.68
CA LYS A 96 11.08 9.59 2.45
C LYS A 96 12.45 9.00 2.83
N ASN A 97 12.53 7.71 3.16
CA ASN A 97 13.73 7.04 3.69
C ASN A 97 14.25 7.65 5.00
N GLU A 98 13.40 8.31 5.79
CA GLU A 98 13.80 8.76 7.12
C GLU A 98 13.93 7.57 8.06
N LYS A 99 14.95 7.59 8.93
CA LYS A 99 15.11 6.59 9.99
C LYS A 99 14.06 6.82 11.06
N VAL A 100 13.08 5.92 11.14
CA VAL A 100 12.06 5.96 12.18
C VAL A 100 12.24 4.76 13.12
N SER A 101 12.30 5.03 14.43
CA SER A 101 12.41 4.00 15.46
C SER A 101 11.17 3.12 15.47
N ALA A 102 11.37 1.81 15.37
CA ALA A 102 10.32 0.80 15.49
C ALA A 102 9.99 0.48 16.94
N ASN A 103 10.95 0.62 17.85
CA ASN A 103 10.76 0.37 19.27
C ASN A 103 11.72 1.21 20.13
N LEU A 104 11.56 1.13 21.45
CA LEU A 104 12.47 1.76 22.42
C LEU A 104 13.87 1.12 22.45
N PHE A 105 14.05 -0.04 21.81
CA PHE A 105 15.28 -0.84 21.83
C PHE A 105 16.23 -0.52 20.67
N GLY A 106 15.90 0.47 19.84
CA GLY A 106 16.78 0.97 18.78
C GLY A 106 16.60 0.31 17.42
N ASP A 107 15.63 -0.58 17.26
CA ASP A 107 15.27 -1.09 15.94
C ASP A 107 14.64 0.03 15.10
N THR A 108 14.87 0.01 13.79
CA THR A 108 14.30 1.00 12.87
C THR A 108 13.39 0.33 11.86
N PHE A 109 12.31 1.01 11.50
CA PHE A 109 11.44 0.57 10.42
C PHE A 109 12.23 0.56 9.10
N ARG A 110 11.97 -0.46 8.28
CA ARG A 110 12.49 -0.50 6.92
C ARG A 110 11.84 0.62 6.07
N PRO A 111 12.60 1.21 5.14
CA PRO A 111 12.07 2.21 4.23
C PRO A 111 10.96 1.63 3.36
N LEU A 112 9.96 2.45 3.05
CA LEU A 112 8.87 2.07 2.15
C LEU A 112 9.29 2.28 0.71
N LYS A 113 9.03 1.28 -0.13
CA LYS A 113 9.31 1.36 -1.58
C LYS A 113 8.15 1.95 -2.37
N TYR A 114 6.92 1.75 -1.90
CA TYR A 114 5.72 2.15 -2.58
C TYR A 114 4.81 2.92 -1.61
N LEU A 115 4.04 3.86 -2.15
CA LEU A 115 3.06 4.61 -1.40
C LEU A 115 1.80 4.74 -2.25
N VAL A 116 0.75 4.05 -1.84
CA VAL A 116 -0.55 4.13 -2.51
C VAL A 116 -1.41 5.14 -1.77
N ASN A 117 -2.03 6.07 -2.49
CA ASN A 117 -3.01 6.99 -1.89
C ASN A 117 -4.28 7.10 -2.73
N VAL A 118 -5.39 7.41 -2.05
CA VAL A 118 -6.68 7.69 -2.68
C VAL A 118 -7.18 9.04 -2.18
N ASN A 119 -7.20 10.06 -3.04
CA ASN A 119 -7.78 11.40 -2.77
C ASN A 119 -7.18 12.21 -1.60
N VAL A 120 -6.02 11.83 -1.04
CA VAL A 120 -5.59 12.34 0.30
C VAL A 120 -4.23 13.01 0.26
N LEU A 121 -3.37 12.60 -0.65
CA LEU A 121 -2.12 13.30 -0.93
C LEU A 121 -2.29 14.26 -2.10
N THR A 122 -3.43 14.95 -2.22
CA THR A 122 -3.68 15.89 -3.33
C THR A 122 -2.93 17.21 -3.15
N THR A 123 -2.57 17.59 -1.92
CA THR A 123 -1.76 18.78 -1.59
C THR A 123 -0.75 18.46 -0.47
N GLY A 124 0.41 19.14 -0.44
CA GLY A 124 1.35 19.12 0.70
C GLY A 124 2.30 17.93 0.84
N PHE A 125 2.15 16.85 0.07
CA PHE A 125 3.13 15.75 0.04
C PHE A 125 4.24 16.01 -0.98
N ASP A 126 5.49 16.09 -0.51
CA ASP A 126 6.70 16.23 -1.32
C ASP A 126 7.69 15.12 -0.96
N ALA A 127 8.05 14.30 -1.95
CA ALA A 127 8.98 13.20 -1.82
C ALA A 127 9.87 13.18 -3.07
N PRO A 128 11.02 13.89 -3.03
CA PRO A 128 11.91 14.02 -4.19
C PRO A 128 12.43 12.69 -4.73
N ASN A 129 12.47 11.66 -3.87
CA ASN A 129 12.89 10.31 -4.18
C ASN A 129 11.88 9.49 -5.01
N VAL A 130 10.70 10.04 -5.34
CA VAL A 130 9.73 9.35 -6.20
C VAL A 130 10.25 9.28 -7.63
N ASP A 131 10.43 8.08 -8.16
CA ASP A 131 10.90 7.81 -9.52
C ASP A 131 9.84 7.09 -10.39
N CYS A 132 8.69 6.73 -9.84
CA CYS A 132 7.60 6.07 -10.55
C CYS A 132 6.23 6.53 -10.04
N ILE A 133 5.33 6.89 -10.96
CA ILE A 133 3.93 7.26 -10.65
C ILE A 133 2.97 6.35 -11.42
N VAL A 134 2.27 5.50 -10.67
CA VAL A 134 1.23 4.63 -11.25
C VAL A 134 -0.15 5.25 -11.03
N LEU A 135 -0.83 5.61 -12.13
CA LEU A 135 -2.19 6.15 -12.10
C LEU A 135 -3.21 5.00 -12.24
N LEU A 136 -3.77 4.56 -11.12
CA LEU A 136 -4.78 3.49 -11.07
C LEU A 136 -6.24 4.00 -11.11
N ARG A 137 -6.44 5.30 -11.35
CA ARG A 137 -7.76 5.92 -11.52
C ARG A 137 -7.83 6.71 -12.83
N PRO A 138 -8.86 6.50 -13.67
CA PRO A 138 -9.12 7.40 -14.79
C PRO A 138 -9.50 8.80 -14.29
N THR A 139 -8.86 9.84 -14.81
CA THR A 139 -9.20 11.24 -14.54
C THR A 139 -9.60 11.95 -15.82
N ALA A 140 -10.76 12.61 -15.81
CA ALA A 140 -11.20 13.47 -16.91
C ALA A 140 -10.68 14.92 -16.77
N SER A 141 -10.02 15.24 -15.65
CA SER A 141 -9.45 16.56 -15.39
C SER A 141 -7.96 16.61 -15.74
N PRO A 142 -7.56 17.41 -16.76
CA PRO A 142 -6.15 17.62 -17.09
C PRO A 142 -5.38 18.27 -15.93
N GLY A 143 -6.00 19.18 -15.19
CA GLY A 143 -5.37 19.84 -14.05
C GLY A 143 -5.00 18.84 -12.94
N LEU A 144 -5.91 17.92 -12.62
CA LEU A 144 -5.65 16.87 -11.64
C LEU A 144 -4.58 15.89 -12.14
N TYR A 145 -4.58 15.58 -13.44
CA TYR A 145 -3.54 14.76 -14.07
C TYR A 145 -2.15 15.40 -13.92
N TYR A 146 -2.00 16.69 -14.25
CA TYR A 146 -0.75 17.44 -14.06
C TYR A 146 -0.30 17.48 -12.60
N GLN A 147 -1.23 17.64 -11.66
CA GLN A 147 -0.93 17.60 -10.23
C GLN A 147 -0.47 16.21 -9.76
N MET A 148 -0.99 15.14 -10.37
CA MET A 148 -0.57 13.76 -10.06
C MET A 148 0.83 13.49 -10.58
N ILE A 149 1.09 13.69 -11.87
CA ILE A 149 2.42 13.42 -12.49
C ILE A 149 3.49 14.40 -11.99
N GLY A 150 3.10 15.63 -11.63
CA GLY A 150 3.98 16.69 -11.13
C GLY A 150 4.85 16.29 -9.94
N ARG A 151 4.38 15.31 -9.17
CA ARG A 151 5.07 14.77 -7.98
C ARG A 151 6.37 14.05 -8.34
N GLY A 152 6.44 13.54 -9.56
CA GLY A 152 7.58 12.81 -10.09
C GLY A 152 8.58 13.73 -10.79
N PHE A 153 8.35 15.03 -10.95
CA PHE A 153 9.32 15.90 -11.64
C PHE A 153 10.34 16.58 -10.71
N ARG A 154 10.35 16.24 -9.42
CA ARG A 154 11.36 16.75 -8.49
C ARG A 154 12.73 16.10 -8.76
N VAL A 155 13.78 16.92 -8.70
CA VAL A 155 15.18 16.50 -8.87
C VAL A 155 15.67 15.81 -7.60
N HIS A 156 16.36 14.68 -7.75
CA HIS A 156 16.99 13.97 -6.64
C HIS A 156 18.28 13.29 -7.11
N GLU A 157 19.30 13.21 -6.26
CA GLU A 157 20.65 12.73 -6.64
C GLU A 157 20.64 11.28 -7.15
N SER A 158 19.80 10.43 -6.57
CA SER A 158 19.68 9.01 -6.98
C SER A 158 18.80 8.79 -8.21
N LYS A 159 18.25 9.85 -8.80
CA LYS A 159 17.15 9.78 -9.76
C LYS A 159 17.57 10.30 -11.12
N LYS A 160 17.56 9.41 -12.11
CA LYS A 160 17.93 9.74 -13.50
C LYS A 160 16.71 10.15 -14.34
N GLU A 161 15.60 9.46 -14.15
CA GLU A 161 14.37 9.66 -14.89
C GLU A 161 13.15 9.32 -14.00
N THR A 162 11.95 9.57 -14.50
CA THR A 162 10.69 9.28 -13.80
C THR A 162 9.75 8.55 -14.74
N LEU A 163 9.22 7.43 -14.26
CA LEU A 163 8.29 6.54 -14.97
C LEU A 163 6.84 6.83 -14.62
#